data_AF-G3XGS2-F1
#
_entry.id   AF-G3XGS2-F1
#
_cell.length_a   1.000
_cell.length_b   1.000
_cell.length_c   1.000
_cell.angle_alpha   90.00
_cell.angle_beta   90.00
_cell.angle_gamma   90.00
#
_symmetry.space_group_name_H-M   'P 1'
#
loop_
_entity.id
_entity.type
_entity.pdbx_description
1 polymer ?
#
loop_
_entity_poly.entity_id
_entity_poly.type
_entity_poly.pdbx_seq_one_letter_code
_entity_poly.pdbx_strand_id
1 'polypeptide(L)'
;GPDGQMSKSLEKLSSGFRINRAADDAAGLSISEGLRAQTGGLKVAVRNAQDAISVVQTAEGALNETTSMLQRMRDLSVQANNASLDDDAKKAASAEFNSLASEIDRVSDTTAFGKSKLLDGSFGTTGELAGAAIPANADGTTAVPAASGAMSITKLNGQTLATQIDISSVALTDDSGKQLSAQASASKIQDAVTAALKKNGHSDVDISITAEVDKDNNVTFKAQSGSQFSADFGATGITGTSAAPTTTTPTNGSFQIGANSGETLNVAIGAVNSKTLGLNNLDLTRVADPANGIESGASEAIKALDT
;
A
#
# COMPACT_ATOMS: atom_id res chain seq x y z
N GLY A 1 19.22 -22.44 56.63
CA GLY A 1 18.37 -23.49 57.22
C GLY A 1 17.86 -24.42 56.14
N PRO A 2 17.58 -25.70 56.47
CA PRO A 2 16.99 -26.68 55.55
C PRO A 2 15.71 -26.19 54.85
N ASP A 3 14.94 -25.33 55.52
CA ASP A 3 13.66 -24.80 55.06
C ASP A 3 13.75 -23.94 53.80
N GLY A 4 14.88 -23.23 53.59
CA GLY A 4 15.09 -22.40 52.39
C GLY A 4 15.34 -23.22 51.12
N GLN A 5 15.92 -24.41 51.24
CA GLN A 5 16.18 -25.30 50.09
C GLN A 5 14.91 -26.04 49.66
N MET A 6 14.05 -26.40 50.62
CA MET A 6 12.75 -27.03 50.33
C MET A 6 11.79 -26.03 49.68
N SER A 7 11.78 -24.77 50.15
CA SER A 7 11.01 -23.69 49.52
C SER A 7 11.49 -23.36 48.10
N LYS A 8 12.80 -23.28 47.84
CA LYS A 8 13.37 -23.12 46.48
C LYS A 8 12.99 -24.29 45.54
N SER A 9 12.96 -25.52 46.07
CA SER A 9 12.64 -26.71 45.28
C SER A 9 11.16 -26.75 44.90
N LEU A 10 10.26 -26.32 45.80
CA LEU A 10 8.83 -26.15 45.53
C LEU A 10 8.56 -25.02 44.52
N GLU A 11 9.29 -23.91 44.60
CA GLU A 11 9.21 -22.79 43.64
C GLU A 11 9.64 -23.23 42.22
N LYS A 12 10.72 -24.02 42.12
CA LYS A 12 11.16 -24.63 40.84
C LYS A 12 10.14 -25.65 40.30
N LEU A 13 9.55 -26.48 41.16
CA LEU A 13 8.54 -27.48 40.77
C LEU A 13 7.23 -26.82 40.29
N SER A 14 6.78 -25.76 40.96
CA SER A 14 5.55 -25.02 40.61
C SER A 14 5.68 -24.22 39.30
N SER A 15 6.86 -23.67 39.04
CA SER A 15 7.14 -22.92 37.81
C SER A 15 7.50 -23.80 36.60
N GLY A 16 8.00 -25.02 36.84
CA GLY A 16 8.61 -25.87 35.83
C GLY A 16 9.99 -25.41 35.32
N PHE A 17 10.54 -24.29 35.82
CA PHE A 17 11.81 -23.72 35.38
C PHE A 17 12.95 -23.98 36.38
N ARG A 18 14.13 -24.38 35.87
CA ARG A 18 15.33 -24.66 36.68
C ARG A 18 15.97 -23.41 37.30
N ILE A 19 15.81 -22.25 36.64
CA ILE A 19 16.39 -20.95 37.04
C ILE A 19 15.24 -19.96 37.19
N ASN A 20 14.86 -19.65 38.44
CA ASN A 20 13.72 -18.77 38.77
C ASN A 20 14.14 -17.40 39.33
N ARG A 21 15.43 -17.20 39.63
CA ARG A 21 15.94 -15.95 40.20
C ARG A 21 17.21 -15.54 39.46
N ALA A 22 17.28 -14.26 39.06
CA ALA A 22 18.49 -13.64 38.50
C ALA A 22 19.71 -13.78 39.43
N ALA A 23 19.47 -13.97 40.72
CA ALA A 23 20.48 -14.17 41.75
C ALA A 23 21.16 -15.56 41.74
N ASP A 24 20.58 -16.59 41.09
CA ASP A 24 21.16 -17.95 41.03
C ASP A 24 22.04 -18.14 39.76
N ASP A 25 21.65 -17.55 38.62
CA ASP A 25 22.40 -17.58 37.35
C ASP A 25 21.90 -16.45 36.42
N ALA A 26 22.50 -15.26 36.52
CA ALA A 26 22.11 -14.09 35.73
C ALA A 26 22.35 -14.28 34.23
N ALA A 27 23.39 -15.02 33.84
CA ALA A 27 23.70 -15.31 32.45
C ALA A 27 22.70 -16.32 31.87
N GLY A 28 22.37 -17.39 32.61
CA GLY A 28 21.37 -18.38 32.22
C GLY A 28 19.95 -17.82 32.17
N LEU A 29 19.60 -16.90 33.07
CA LEU A 29 18.32 -16.18 33.00
C LEU A 29 18.26 -15.27 31.77
N SER A 30 19.31 -14.49 31.51
CA SER A 30 19.36 -13.60 30.34
C SER A 30 19.29 -14.37 29.00
N ILE A 31 19.96 -15.52 28.90
CA ILE A 31 19.85 -16.41 27.74
C ILE A 31 18.43 -16.98 27.62
N SER A 32 17.83 -17.42 28.73
CA SER A 32 16.47 -17.99 28.74
C SER A 32 15.41 -16.96 28.36
N GLU A 33 15.56 -15.73 28.82
CA GLU A 33 14.71 -14.59 28.44
C GLU A 33 14.90 -14.21 26.96
N GLY A 34 16.15 -14.22 26.47
CA GLY A 34 16.46 -14.04 25.05
C GLY A 34 15.82 -15.10 24.16
N LEU A 35 15.93 -16.38 24.53
CA LEU A 35 15.29 -17.49 23.82
C LEU A 35 13.76 -17.41 23.89
N ARG A 36 13.19 -16.94 25.01
CA ARG A 36 11.75 -16.72 25.14
C ARG A 36 11.29 -15.57 24.26
N ALA A 37 12.03 -14.46 24.19
CA ALA A 37 11.76 -13.36 23.28
C ALA A 37 11.86 -13.81 21.82
N GLN A 38 12.88 -14.59 21.47
CA GLN A 38 13.06 -15.16 20.13
C GLN A 38 11.93 -16.12 19.76
N THR A 39 11.52 -17.00 20.68
CA THR A 39 10.36 -17.89 20.47
C THR A 39 9.07 -17.08 20.28
N GLY A 40 8.90 -15.99 21.02
CA GLY A 40 7.80 -15.04 20.85
C GLY A 40 7.83 -14.40 19.46
N GLY A 41 8.98 -13.90 19.04
CA GLY A 41 9.20 -13.33 17.70
C GLY A 41 8.91 -14.33 16.59
N LEU A 42 9.42 -15.57 16.70
CA LEU A 42 9.17 -16.64 15.74
C LEU A 42 7.69 -16.98 15.58
N LYS A 43 6.89 -16.93 16.66
CA LYS A 43 5.43 -17.15 16.56
C LYS A 43 4.73 -16.07 15.74
N VAL A 44 5.14 -14.80 15.92
CA VAL A 44 4.62 -13.69 15.12
C VAL A 44 5.07 -13.81 13.67
N ALA A 45 6.34 -14.14 13.45
CA ALA A 45 6.90 -14.40 12.13
C ALA A 45 6.16 -15.51 11.36
N VAL A 46 5.81 -16.63 12.01
CA VAL A 46 5.00 -17.69 11.39
C VAL A 46 3.62 -17.17 10.98
N ARG A 47 2.98 -16.33 11.80
CA ARG A 47 1.72 -15.69 11.44
C ARG A 47 1.88 -14.74 10.25
N ASN A 48 2.91 -13.90 10.25
CA ASN A 48 3.21 -13.00 9.13
C ASN A 48 3.46 -13.77 7.83
N ALA A 49 4.11 -14.94 7.90
CA ALA A 49 4.30 -15.82 6.76
C ALA A 49 2.98 -16.41 6.24
N GLN A 50 2.05 -16.77 7.14
CA GLN A 50 0.70 -17.21 6.76
C GLN A 50 -0.12 -16.09 6.10
N ASP A 51 0.04 -14.85 6.58
CA ASP A 51 -0.57 -13.67 5.97
C ASP A 51 0.01 -13.44 4.57
N ALA A 52 1.34 -13.57 4.40
CA ALA A 52 2.00 -13.48 3.09
C ALA A 52 1.46 -14.54 2.11
N ILE A 53 1.28 -15.78 2.56
CA ILE A 53 0.68 -16.85 1.75
C ILE A 53 -0.74 -16.47 1.32
N SER A 54 -1.54 -15.92 2.25
CA SER A 54 -2.93 -15.53 1.99
C SER A 54 -3.01 -14.38 0.98
N VAL A 55 -2.10 -13.42 1.05
CA VAL A 55 -1.95 -12.34 0.05
C VAL A 55 -1.66 -12.91 -1.33
N VAL A 56 -0.68 -13.81 -1.42
CA VAL A 56 -0.30 -14.44 -2.70
C VAL A 56 -1.45 -15.25 -3.27
N GLN A 57 -2.18 -16.03 -2.46
CA GLN A 57 -3.33 -16.82 -2.91
C GLN A 57 -4.48 -15.95 -3.44
N THR A 58 -4.79 -14.84 -2.77
CA THR A 58 -5.80 -13.89 -3.26
C THR A 58 -5.38 -13.28 -4.59
N ALA A 59 -4.11 -12.88 -4.72
CA ALA A 59 -3.57 -12.38 -5.98
C ALA A 59 -3.61 -13.45 -7.09
N GLU A 60 -3.19 -14.68 -6.79
CA GLU A 60 -3.20 -15.81 -7.73
C GLU A 60 -4.61 -16.12 -8.23
N GLY A 61 -5.62 -16.10 -7.35
CA GLY A 61 -7.02 -16.26 -7.75
C GLY A 61 -7.48 -15.22 -8.76
N ALA A 62 -7.20 -13.95 -8.51
CA ALA A 62 -7.55 -12.84 -9.42
C ALA A 62 -6.75 -12.89 -10.74
N LEU A 63 -5.49 -13.33 -10.70
CA LEU A 63 -4.67 -13.53 -11.90
C LEU A 63 -5.19 -14.69 -12.76
N ASN A 64 -5.77 -15.74 -12.17
CA ASN A 64 -6.41 -16.83 -12.92
C ASN A 64 -7.67 -16.35 -13.66
N GLU A 65 -8.49 -15.49 -13.04
CA GLU A 65 -9.62 -14.85 -13.72
C GLU A 65 -9.14 -13.96 -14.87
N THR A 66 -8.13 -13.14 -14.61
CA THR A 66 -7.51 -12.26 -15.63
C THR A 66 -6.96 -13.07 -16.81
N THR A 67 -6.24 -14.16 -16.53
CA THR A 67 -5.71 -15.07 -17.56
C THR A 67 -6.82 -15.68 -18.42
N SER A 68 -7.94 -16.06 -17.81
CA SER A 68 -9.10 -16.61 -18.53
C SER A 68 -9.74 -15.56 -19.45
N MET A 69 -9.83 -14.30 -19.00
CA MET A 69 -10.29 -13.18 -19.83
C MET A 69 -9.34 -12.89 -20.98
N LEU A 70 -8.02 -12.87 -20.74
CA LEU A 70 -7.01 -12.66 -21.80
C LEU A 70 -7.05 -13.75 -22.87
N GLN A 71 -7.25 -15.01 -22.46
CA GLN A 71 -7.45 -16.12 -23.41
C GLN A 71 -8.71 -15.91 -24.26
N ARG A 72 -9.82 -15.48 -23.65
CA ARG A 72 -11.04 -15.14 -24.40
C ARG A 72 -10.82 -13.95 -25.35
N MET A 73 -10.09 -12.91 -24.91
CA MET A 73 -9.72 -11.77 -25.75
C MET A 73 -8.84 -12.19 -26.94
N ARG A 74 -7.96 -13.17 -26.75
CA ARG A 74 -7.16 -13.78 -27.83
C ARG A 74 -8.05 -14.48 -28.83
N ASP A 75 -8.99 -15.31 -28.38
CA ASP A 75 -9.93 -16.00 -29.25
C ASP A 75 -10.74 -15.02 -30.10
N LEU A 76 -11.24 -13.94 -29.48
CA LEU A 76 -11.96 -12.86 -30.18
C LEU A 76 -11.06 -12.16 -31.22
N SER A 77 -9.80 -11.90 -30.87
CA SER A 77 -8.85 -11.25 -31.78
C SER A 77 -8.53 -12.13 -32.99
N VAL A 78 -8.35 -13.44 -32.79
CA VAL A 78 -8.15 -14.42 -33.87
C VAL A 78 -9.40 -14.54 -34.74
N GLN A 79 -10.59 -14.56 -34.14
CA GLN A 79 -11.86 -14.58 -34.87
C GLN A 79 -12.03 -13.33 -35.74
N ALA A 80 -11.76 -12.14 -35.19
CA ALA A 80 -11.85 -10.87 -35.90
C ALA A 80 -10.83 -10.74 -37.04
N ASN A 81 -9.68 -11.42 -36.94
CA ASN A 81 -8.66 -11.45 -37.98
C ASN A 81 -9.02 -12.35 -39.18
N ASN A 82 -10.12 -13.11 -39.10
CA ASN A 82 -10.57 -13.93 -40.23
C ASN A 82 -11.29 -13.08 -41.29
N ALA A 83 -10.84 -13.18 -42.54
CA ALA A 83 -11.37 -12.42 -43.67
C ALA A 83 -12.85 -12.73 -43.99
N SER A 84 -13.37 -13.89 -43.57
CA SER A 84 -14.77 -14.28 -43.82
C SER A 84 -15.76 -13.73 -42.78
N LEU A 85 -15.29 -13.03 -41.75
CA LEU A 85 -16.15 -12.51 -40.70
C LEU A 85 -16.82 -11.20 -41.13
N ASP A 86 -18.14 -11.17 -41.04
CA ASP A 86 -18.96 -9.99 -41.36
C ASP A 86 -18.67 -8.82 -40.41
N ASP A 87 -18.90 -7.59 -40.88
CA ASP A 87 -18.58 -6.37 -40.12
C ASP A 87 -19.40 -6.25 -38.83
N ASP A 88 -20.65 -6.72 -38.82
CA ASP A 88 -21.46 -6.69 -37.59
C ASP A 88 -20.96 -7.72 -36.56
N ALA A 89 -20.45 -8.87 -37.02
CA ALA A 89 -19.81 -9.84 -36.15
C ALA A 89 -18.46 -9.32 -35.59
N LYS A 90 -17.68 -8.57 -36.38
CA LYS A 90 -16.46 -7.88 -35.91
C LYS A 90 -16.78 -6.82 -34.86
N LYS A 91 -17.83 -6.01 -35.05
CA LYS A 91 -18.28 -5.03 -34.05
C LYS A 91 -18.70 -5.71 -32.75
N ALA A 92 -19.44 -6.82 -32.83
CA ALA A 92 -19.84 -7.59 -31.65
C ALA A 92 -18.61 -8.14 -30.90
N ALA A 93 -17.65 -8.73 -31.62
CA ALA A 93 -16.40 -9.21 -31.02
C ALA A 93 -15.58 -8.07 -30.38
N SER A 94 -15.53 -6.90 -31.00
CA SER A 94 -14.85 -5.72 -30.44
C SER A 94 -15.54 -5.19 -29.18
N ALA A 95 -16.87 -5.22 -29.13
CA ALA A 95 -17.63 -4.82 -27.95
C ALA A 95 -17.40 -5.79 -26.77
N GLU A 96 -17.36 -7.10 -27.04
CA GLU A 96 -17.00 -8.12 -26.03
C GLU A 96 -15.55 -7.93 -25.55
N PHE A 97 -14.61 -7.69 -26.46
CA PHE A 97 -13.21 -7.40 -26.12
C PHE A 97 -13.07 -6.19 -25.18
N ASN A 98 -13.75 -5.08 -25.48
CA ASN A 98 -13.73 -3.88 -24.64
C ASN A 98 -14.38 -4.11 -23.27
N SER A 99 -15.40 -4.95 -23.21
CA SER A 99 -16.04 -5.34 -21.94
C SER A 99 -15.10 -6.18 -21.08
N LEU A 100 -14.35 -7.11 -21.69
CA LEU A 100 -13.32 -7.90 -21.00
C LEU A 100 -12.16 -7.02 -20.51
N ALA A 101 -11.71 -6.05 -21.31
CA ALA A 101 -10.68 -5.09 -20.88
C ALA A 101 -11.14 -4.27 -19.66
N SER A 102 -12.40 -3.81 -19.68
CA SER A 102 -13.00 -3.07 -18.54
C SER A 102 -13.14 -3.96 -17.30
N GLU A 103 -13.44 -5.24 -17.49
CA GLU A 103 -13.54 -6.20 -16.40
C GLU A 103 -12.17 -6.54 -15.80
N ILE A 104 -11.10 -6.61 -16.61
CA ILE A 104 -9.71 -6.71 -16.13
C ILE A 104 -9.36 -5.51 -15.26
N ASP A 105 -9.70 -4.29 -15.68
CA ASP A 105 -9.49 -3.08 -14.88
C ASP A 105 -10.27 -3.15 -13.55
N ARG A 106 -11.51 -3.65 -13.59
CA ARG A 106 -12.32 -3.86 -12.37
C ARG A 106 -11.67 -4.87 -11.44
N VAL A 107 -11.17 -6.00 -11.95
CA VAL A 107 -10.48 -7.03 -11.14
C VAL A 107 -9.21 -6.44 -10.52
N SER A 108 -8.42 -5.69 -11.29
CA SER A 108 -7.26 -4.94 -10.80
C SER A 108 -7.60 -4.06 -9.61
N ASP A 109 -8.64 -3.23 -9.76
CA ASP A 109 -9.02 -2.23 -8.77
C ASP A 109 -9.72 -2.83 -7.55
N THR A 110 -10.38 -3.99 -7.68
CA THR A 110 -11.15 -4.60 -6.59
C THR A 110 -10.36 -5.65 -5.81
N THR A 111 -9.31 -6.24 -6.38
CA THR A 111 -8.50 -7.26 -5.71
C THR A 111 -7.68 -6.67 -4.56
N ALA A 112 -8.03 -7.06 -3.33
CA ALA A 112 -7.40 -6.55 -2.12
C ALA A 112 -7.24 -7.63 -1.04
N PHE A 113 -6.22 -7.48 -0.20
CA PHE A 113 -6.08 -8.20 1.06
C PHE A 113 -6.16 -7.20 2.22
N GLY A 114 -7.24 -7.27 3.00
CA GLY A 114 -7.53 -6.24 4.00
C GLY A 114 -7.74 -4.87 3.32
N LYS A 115 -6.87 -3.91 3.65
CA LYS A 115 -6.87 -2.56 3.03
C LYS A 115 -5.89 -2.42 1.87
N SER A 116 -5.03 -3.40 1.63
CA SER A 116 -3.96 -3.30 0.63
C SER A 116 -4.47 -3.81 -0.71
N LYS A 117 -4.42 -2.96 -1.75
CA LYS A 117 -4.64 -3.36 -3.14
C LYS A 117 -3.47 -4.20 -3.62
N LEU A 118 -3.76 -5.22 -4.42
CA LEU A 118 -2.75 -6.20 -4.84
C LEU A 118 -2.33 -6.02 -6.30
N LEU A 119 -3.26 -5.71 -7.21
CA LEU A 119 -3.06 -5.77 -8.66
C LEU A 119 -3.05 -4.40 -9.35
N ASP A 120 -3.28 -3.31 -8.64
CA ASP A 120 -3.27 -1.95 -9.20
C ASP A 120 -1.86 -1.35 -9.35
N GLY A 121 -0.84 -2.09 -8.93
CA GLY A 121 0.56 -1.65 -8.91
C GLY A 121 0.98 -0.89 -7.64
N SER A 122 0.07 -0.71 -6.68
CA SER A 122 0.35 -0.07 -5.38
C SER A 122 0.84 -1.06 -4.31
N PHE A 123 0.88 -2.36 -4.62
CA PHE A 123 1.30 -3.36 -3.67
C PHE A 123 2.78 -3.19 -3.30
N GLY A 124 3.06 -3.10 -1.99
CA GLY A 124 4.41 -2.93 -1.46
C GLY A 124 5.01 -1.54 -1.65
N THR A 125 4.26 -0.61 -2.21
CA THR A 125 4.68 0.80 -2.33
C THR A 125 3.99 1.66 -1.29
N THR A 126 4.69 2.70 -0.86
CA THR A 126 4.08 3.81 -0.15
C THR A 126 4.34 5.08 -0.94
N GLY A 127 3.28 5.73 -1.42
CA GLY A 127 3.36 7.11 -1.86
C GLY A 127 3.75 7.94 -0.65
N GLU A 128 4.88 8.64 -0.70
CA GLU A 128 5.35 9.51 0.39
C GLU A 128 5.43 10.95 -0.10
N LEU A 129 4.96 11.87 0.74
CA LEU A 129 5.27 13.29 0.66
C LEU A 129 5.96 13.69 1.96
N ALA A 130 7.18 14.21 1.87
CA ALA A 130 7.85 14.86 2.97
C ALA A 130 7.71 16.38 2.83
N GLY A 131 7.30 17.04 3.91
CA GLY A 131 7.29 18.49 3.98
C GLY A 131 8.69 19.07 4.10
N ALA A 132 8.82 20.38 3.89
CA ALA A 132 10.06 21.09 4.21
C ALA A 132 10.37 20.98 5.72
N ALA A 133 11.65 20.90 6.07
CA ALA A 133 12.06 20.90 7.48
C ALA A 133 11.76 22.26 8.13
N ILE A 134 11.08 22.24 9.28
CA ILE A 134 10.65 23.42 10.03
C ILE A 134 11.38 23.44 11.38
N PRO A 135 12.08 24.52 11.78
CA PRO A 135 12.74 24.56 13.08
C PRO A 135 11.73 24.43 14.24
N ALA A 136 12.00 23.58 15.23
CA ALA A 136 11.20 23.54 16.46
C ALA A 136 11.49 24.76 17.36
N ASN A 137 10.51 25.17 18.17
CA ASN A 137 10.72 26.20 19.19
C ASN A 137 11.59 25.67 20.34
N ALA A 138 12.21 26.59 21.06
CA ALA A 138 13.15 26.30 22.16
C ALA A 138 12.55 25.52 23.35
N ASP A 139 11.23 25.37 23.44
CA ASP A 139 10.55 24.55 24.46
C ASP A 139 10.24 23.10 23.99
N GLY A 140 10.74 22.70 22.82
CA GLY A 140 10.47 21.39 22.22
C GLY A 140 9.07 21.25 21.61
N THR A 141 8.27 22.32 21.60
CA THR A 141 7.05 22.39 20.79
C THR A 141 7.41 22.78 19.38
N THR A 142 6.69 22.25 18.40
CA THR A 142 6.91 22.63 17.01
C THR A 142 6.56 24.08 16.79
N ALA A 143 7.38 24.81 16.05
CA ALA A 143 6.97 26.05 15.40
C ALA A 143 6.14 25.75 14.15
N VAL A 144 5.17 24.82 14.19
CA VAL A 144 4.24 24.71 13.06
C VAL A 144 3.39 25.97 13.13
N PRO A 145 3.46 26.89 12.15
CA PRO A 145 2.57 28.03 12.13
C PRO A 145 1.14 27.53 12.35
N ALA A 146 0.38 28.16 13.25
CA ALA A 146 -1.04 27.86 13.41
C ALA A 146 -1.64 27.80 12.00
N ALA A 147 -2.20 26.65 11.60
CA ALA A 147 -2.56 26.38 10.22
C ALA A 147 -3.43 27.53 9.68
N SER A 148 -2.83 28.43 8.92
CA SER A 148 -3.49 29.63 8.39
C SER A 148 -3.68 29.53 6.88
N GLY A 149 -3.50 28.34 6.32
CA GLY A 149 -3.67 28.04 4.90
C GLY A 149 -4.75 26.98 4.68
N ALA A 150 -5.34 26.98 3.49
CA ALA A 150 -6.24 25.90 3.06
C ALA A 150 -5.46 24.58 3.05
N MET A 151 -5.94 23.60 3.80
CA MET A 151 -5.40 22.24 3.75
C MET A 151 -6.36 21.38 2.95
N SER A 152 -5.88 20.66 1.94
CA SER A 152 -6.74 19.84 1.10
C SER A 152 -6.06 18.60 0.51
N ILE A 153 -6.89 17.65 0.08
CA ILE A 153 -6.50 16.50 -0.73
C ILE A 153 -7.18 16.64 -2.08
N THR A 154 -6.39 16.57 -3.15
CA THR A 154 -6.84 16.83 -4.53
C THR A 154 -6.79 15.61 -5.44
N LYS A 155 -5.99 14.60 -5.08
CA LYS A 155 -5.95 13.31 -5.77
C LYS A 155 -5.95 12.15 -4.78
N LEU A 156 -6.63 11.07 -5.15
CA LEU A 156 -6.61 9.77 -4.47
C LEU A 156 -6.51 8.68 -5.53
N ASN A 157 -5.76 7.62 -5.24
CA ASN A 157 -5.52 6.50 -6.15
C ASN A 157 -5.09 6.97 -7.56
N GLY A 158 -4.28 8.03 -7.63
CA GLY A 158 -3.82 8.64 -8.90
C GLY A 158 -4.87 9.46 -9.66
N GLN A 159 -6.13 9.45 -9.22
CA GLN A 159 -7.24 10.15 -9.86
C GLN A 159 -7.49 11.51 -9.21
N THR A 160 -7.73 12.54 -10.04
CA THR A 160 -8.08 13.87 -9.54
C THR A 160 -9.54 13.88 -9.09
N LEU A 161 -9.79 14.33 -7.86
CA LEU A 161 -11.14 14.44 -7.32
C LEU A 161 -11.88 15.58 -7.99
N ALA A 162 -13.17 15.38 -8.29
CA ALA A 162 -14.04 16.42 -8.84
C ALA A 162 -14.22 17.60 -7.85
N THR A 163 -14.26 17.28 -6.55
CA THR A 163 -14.27 18.25 -5.45
C THR A 163 -13.14 17.90 -4.50
N GLN A 164 -12.24 18.85 -4.23
CA GLN A 164 -11.16 18.64 -3.26
C GLN A 164 -11.73 18.35 -1.87
N ILE A 165 -11.06 17.47 -1.13
CA ILE A 165 -11.39 17.19 0.27
C ILE A 165 -10.72 18.25 1.11
N ASP A 166 -11.53 19.12 1.71
CA ASP A 166 -11.07 20.19 2.59
C ASP A 166 -10.89 19.68 4.03
N ILE A 167 -9.73 19.98 4.61
CA ILE A 167 -9.32 19.69 5.98
C ILE A 167 -8.80 20.95 6.69
N SER A 168 -9.10 22.15 6.16
CA SER A 168 -8.68 23.44 6.71
C SER A 168 -9.22 23.75 8.12
N SER A 169 -10.21 23.00 8.63
CA SER A 169 -10.75 23.20 9.98
C SER A 169 -9.84 22.69 11.10
N VAL A 170 -8.67 22.12 10.79
CA VAL A 170 -7.75 21.56 11.79
C VAL A 170 -6.95 22.65 12.48
N ALA A 171 -7.19 22.82 13.78
CA ALA A 171 -6.34 23.66 14.62
C ALA A 171 -5.15 22.85 15.17
N LEU A 172 -3.93 23.31 14.87
CA LEU A 172 -2.67 22.77 15.41
C LEU A 172 -2.27 23.41 16.75
N THR A 173 -3.25 24.01 17.42
CA THR A 173 -3.13 24.56 18.77
C THR A 173 -3.95 23.73 19.76
N ASP A 174 -3.63 23.88 21.04
CA ASP A 174 -4.50 23.49 22.14
C ASP A 174 -5.64 24.51 22.33
N ASP A 175 -6.53 24.23 23.29
CA ASP A 175 -7.68 25.08 23.61
C ASP A 175 -7.28 26.46 24.18
N SER A 176 -6.02 26.61 24.61
CA SER A 176 -5.45 27.87 25.07
C SER A 176 -4.73 28.65 23.96
N GLY A 177 -4.73 28.14 22.72
CA GLY A 177 -4.05 28.73 21.58
C GLY A 177 -2.53 28.48 21.55
N LYS A 178 -2.00 27.61 22.42
CA LYS A 178 -0.58 27.20 22.39
C LYS A 178 -0.36 26.16 21.30
N GLN A 179 0.78 26.25 20.60
CA GLN A 179 1.17 25.27 19.59
C GLN A 179 1.35 23.87 20.20
N LEU A 180 0.85 22.85 19.50
CA LEU A 180 1.02 21.45 19.86
C LEU A 180 2.46 20.97 19.58
N SER A 181 2.84 19.82 20.13
CA SER A 181 4.08 19.14 19.72
C SER A 181 3.98 18.62 18.28
N ALA A 182 5.12 18.26 17.68
CA ALA A 182 5.18 17.67 16.35
C ALA A 182 4.25 16.45 16.20
N GLN A 183 4.33 15.54 17.17
CA GLN A 183 3.58 14.29 17.18
C GLN A 183 2.10 14.52 17.43
N ALA A 184 1.75 15.46 18.34
CA ALA A 184 0.35 15.81 18.58
C ALA A 184 -0.29 16.50 17.37
N SER A 185 0.49 17.34 16.66
CA SER A 185 0.06 17.98 15.41
C SER A 185 -0.16 16.94 14.31
N ALA A 186 0.79 16.00 14.12
CA ALA A 186 0.65 14.91 13.17
C ALA A 186 -0.59 14.05 13.46
N SER A 187 -0.82 13.71 14.73
CA SER A 187 -2.01 12.97 15.15
C SER A 187 -3.32 13.71 14.83
N LYS A 188 -3.41 15.01 15.15
CA LYS A 188 -4.60 15.81 14.81
C LYS A 188 -4.86 15.89 13.31
N ILE A 189 -3.81 16.04 12.51
CA ILE A 189 -3.93 16.06 11.04
C ILE A 189 -4.36 14.67 10.55
N GLN A 190 -3.77 13.59 11.06
CA GLN A 190 -4.16 12.23 10.71
C GLN A 190 -5.63 11.96 11.00
N ASP A 191 -6.13 12.35 12.18
CA ASP A 191 -7.52 12.17 12.56
C ASP A 191 -8.47 12.93 11.62
N ALA A 192 -8.12 14.17 11.28
CA ALA A 192 -8.92 15.00 10.40
C ALA A 192 -8.89 14.51 8.94
N VAL A 193 -7.73 14.09 8.44
CA VAL A 193 -7.60 13.46 7.12
C VAL A 193 -8.46 12.20 7.07
N THR A 194 -8.35 11.33 8.07
CA THR A 194 -9.14 10.10 8.15
C THR A 194 -10.65 10.40 8.21
N ALA A 195 -11.07 11.38 9.01
CA ALA A 195 -12.47 11.79 9.11
C ALA A 195 -13.00 12.38 7.80
N ALA A 196 -12.20 13.22 7.13
CA ALA A 196 -12.57 13.85 5.88
C ALA A 196 -12.64 12.83 4.72
N LEU A 197 -11.70 11.88 4.65
CA LEU A 197 -11.74 10.77 3.69
C LEU A 197 -13.01 9.93 3.88
N LYS A 198 -13.31 9.52 5.12
CA LYS A 198 -14.53 8.75 5.44
C LYS A 198 -15.80 9.52 5.07
N LYS A 199 -15.89 10.81 5.41
CA LYS A 199 -17.05 11.66 5.10
C LYS A 199 -17.28 11.79 3.60
N ASN A 200 -16.22 11.79 2.80
CA ASN A 200 -16.29 11.86 1.34
C ASN A 200 -16.36 10.47 0.66
N GLY A 201 -16.60 9.39 1.42
CA GLY A 201 -16.79 8.05 0.88
C GLY A 201 -15.52 7.25 0.58
N HIS A 202 -14.34 7.78 0.90
CA HIS A 202 -13.04 7.17 0.65
C HIS A 202 -12.51 6.43 1.90
N SER A 203 -13.33 5.55 2.49
CA SER A 203 -12.94 4.79 3.70
C SER A 203 -11.89 3.71 3.43
N ASP A 204 -11.66 3.41 2.15
CA ASP A 204 -10.66 2.49 1.63
C ASP A 204 -9.25 3.09 1.59
N VAL A 205 -9.13 4.42 1.54
CA VAL A 205 -7.84 5.11 1.52
C VAL A 205 -7.41 5.51 2.93
N ASP A 206 -6.18 5.14 3.29
CA ASP A 206 -5.55 5.53 4.56
C ASP A 206 -4.31 6.38 4.24
N ILE A 207 -4.25 7.60 4.78
CA ILE A 207 -3.08 8.47 4.69
C ILE A 207 -2.54 8.65 6.11
N SER A 208 -1.40 8.03 6.40
CA SER A 208 -0.72 8.19 7.68
C SER A 208 0.08 9.49 7.68
N ILE A 209 -0.01 10.23 8.79
CA ILE A 209 0.77 11.46 8.98
C ILE A 209 1.73 11.22 10.14
N THR A 210 3.02 11.42 9.90
CA THR A 210 4.05 11.32 10.92
C THR A 210 4.84 12.62 10.99
N ALA A 211 5.52 12.84 12.11
CA ALA A 211 6.44 13.95 12.28
C ALA A 211 7.75 13.42 12.87
N GLU A 212 8.84 13.66 12.16
CA GLU A 212 10.20 13.32 12.58
C GLU A 212 10.92 14.57 13.06
N VAL A 213 11.61 14.48 14.18
CA VAL A 213 12.50 15.54 14.69
C VAL A 213 13.94 15.10 14.45
N ASP A 214 14.71 15.90 13.72
CA ASP A 214 16.11 15.62 13.44
C ASP A 214 17.02 16.01 14.62
N LYS A 215 18.34 15.79 14.46
CA LYS A 215 19.34 16.13 15.49
C LYS A 215 19.54 17.63 15.70
N ASP A 216 19.12 18.43 14.73
CA ASP A 216 19.23 19.89 14.72
C ASP A 216 17.92 20.55 15.19
N ASN A 217 17.00 19.76 15.77
CA ASN A 217 15.66 20.15 16.21
C ASN A 217 14.73 20.65 15.09
N ASN A 218 14.99 20.30 13.83
CA ASN A 218 14.01 20.54 12.77
C ASN A 218 12.98 19.42 12.74
N VAL A 219 11.75 19.78 12.41
CA VAL A 219 10.63 18.87 12.29
C VAL A 219 10.26 18.72 10.82
N THR A 220 10.17 17.48 10.37
CA THR A 220 9.69 17.11 9.04
C THR A 220 8.41 16.33 9.19
N PHE A 221 7.31 16.85 8.63
CA PHE A 221 6.08 16.08 8.52
C PHE A 221 6.14 15.21 7.28
N LYS A 222 5.67 13.97 7.40
CA LYS A 222 5.51 13.04 6.28
C LYS A 222 4.08 12.58 6.18
N ALA A 223 3.53 12.58 4.97
CA ALA A 223 2.29 11.91 4.64
C ALA A 223 2.59 10.68 3.80
N GLN A 224 2.06 9.53 4.17
CA GLN A 224 2.26 8.27 3.46
C GLN A 224 0.92 7.59 3.18
N SER A 225 0.78 6.98 2.02
CA SER A 225 -0.39 6.14 1.68
C SER A 225 0.04 4.97 0.83
N GLY A 226 -0.76 3.89 0.83
CA GLY A 226 -0.53 2.75 -0.08
C GLY A 226 -0.61 3.14 -1.55
N SER A 227 -1.44 4.13 -1.89
CA SER A 227 -1.68 4.59 -3.26
C SER A 227 -1.22 6.03 -3.48
N GLN A 228 -1.11 6.45 -4.75
CA GLN A 228 -0.79 7.85 -5.07
C GLN A 228 -1.90 8.79 -4.57
N PHE A 229 -1.50 9.79 -3.81
CA PHE A 229 -2.34 10.92 -3.40
C PHE A 229 -1.66 12.26 -3.67
N SER A 230 -2.46 13.32 -3.74
CA SER A 230 -1.97 14.70 -3.75
C SER A 230 -2.55 15.44 -2.57
N ALA A 231 -1.67 16.08 -1.80
CA ALA A 231 -2.02 16.82 -0.60
C ALA A 231 -1.36 18.20 -0.62
N ASP A 232 -2.10 19.19 -0.13
CA ASP A 232 -1.56 20.48 0.28
C ASP A 232 -1.91 20.64 1.75
N PHE A 233 -0.91 20.48 2.61
CA PHE A 233 -1.01 20.69 4.05
C PHE A 233 -0.12 21.87 4.44
N GLY A 234 -0.13 22.96 3.66
CA GLY A 234 0.87 24.04 3.65
C GLY A 234 1.55 24.43 4.97
N ALA A 235 0.86 24.42 6.11
CA ALA A 235 1.46 24.66 7.43
C ALA A 235 2.57 23.66 7.83
N THR A 236 2.50 22.41 7.35
CA THR A 236 3.48 21.35 7.59
C THR A 236 4.52 21.22 6.47
N GLY A 237 4.42 22.07 5.43
CA GLY A 237 5.27 22.01 4.24
C GLY A 237 4.99 20.83 3.30
N ILE A 238 4.08 19.91 3.65
CA ILE A 238 3.65 18.83 2.75
C ILE A 238 2.82 19.46 1.64
N THR A 239 3.37 19.51 0.43
CA THR A 239 2.68 20.02 -0.75
C THR A 239 3.05 19.19 -1.96
N GLY A 240 2.06 18.90 -2.80
CA GLY A 240 2.27 18.27 -4.09
C GLY A 240 1.63 16.90 -4.23
N THR A 241 2.18 16.10 -5.14
CA THR A 241 1.68 14.77 -5.48
C THR A 241 2.72 13.76 -5.05
N SER A 242 2.34 12.82 -4.19
CA SER A 242 3.20 11.68 -3.85
C SER A 242 3.62 10.96 -5.13
N ALA A 243 4.82 10.39 -5.14
CA ALA A 243 5.26 9.59 -6.27
C ALA A 243 4.21 8.52 -6.56
N ALA A 244 3.90 8.31 -7.85
CA ALA A 244 3.09 7.15 -8.21
C ALA A 244 3.86 5.92 -7.76
N PRO A 245 3.19 4.93 -7.15
CA PRO A 245 3.82 3.64 -6.98
C PRO A 245 4.30 3.18 -8.36
N THR A 246 5.58 2.83 -8.49
CA THR A 246 6.21 2.64 -9.81
C THR A 246 5.51 1.52 -10.56
N THR A 247 4.64 1.87 -11.51
CA THR A 247 3.66 0.97 -12.17
C THR A 247 4.26 0.03 -13.21
N THR A 248 5.59 -0.06 -13.31
CA THR A 248 6.28 -0.82 -14.37
C THR A 248 7.36 -1.77 -13.86
N THR A 249 7.69 -1.72 -12.57
CA THR A 249 8.58 -2.69 -11.92
C THR A 249 7.78 -3.31 -10.78
N PRO A 250 7.69 -4.66 -10.68
CA PRO A 250 6.93 -5.27 -9.61
C PRO A 250 7.51 -4.82 -8.26
N THR A 251 6.70 -4.13 -7.48
CA THR A 251 7.09 -3.57 -6.19
C THR A 251 6.92 -4.60 -5.10
N ASN A 252 7.91 -4.67 -4.22
CA ASN A 252 8.02 -5.74 -3.25
C ASN A 252 7.22 -5.40 -1.99
N GLY A 253 6.14 -6.13 -1.73
CA GLY A 253 5.61 -6.24 -0.38
C GLY A 253 6.60 -7.04 0.48
N SER A 254 7.18 -6.39 1.50
CA SER A 254 8.10 -7.06 2.44
C SER A 254 7.35 -7.57 3.66
N PHE A 255 7.39 -8.88 3.88
CA PHE A 255 6.84 -9.54 5.06
C PHE A 255 7.97 -9.91 6.01
N GLN A 256 7.93 -9.41 7.25
CA GLN A 256 8.87 -9.81 8.29
C GLN A 256 8.53 -11.24 8.75
N ILE A 257 9.28 -12.22 8.26
CA ILE A 257 9.07 -13.66 8.52
C ILE A 257 10.13 -14.26 9.46
N GLY A 258 10.98 -13.42 10.03
CA GLY A 258 11.93 -13.81 11.07
C GLY A 258 11.80 -12.99 12.35
N ALA A 259 12.48 -13.44 13.40
CA ALA A 259 12.42 -12.84 14.72
C ALA A 259 13.29 -11.57 14.82
N ASN A 260 14.23 -11.37 13.88
CA ASN A 260 15.18 -10.25 13.89
C ASN A 260 14.96 -9.30 12.71
N SER A 261 15.23 -8.01 12.92
CA SER A 261 15.13 -6.98 11.87
C SER A 261 15.90 -7.38 10.60
N GLY A 262 15.24 -7.29 9.44
CA GLY A 262 15.83 -7.61 8.13
C GLY A 262 15.60 -9.04 7.65
N GLU A 263 15.06 -9.93 8.48
CA GLU A 263 14.62 -11.27 8.07
C GLU A 263 13.25 -11.21 7.37
N THR A 264 13.24 -10.72 6.12
CA THR A 264 12.02 -10.49 5.33
C THR A 264 11.89 -11.40 4.12
N LEU A 265 10.65 -11.72 3.76
CA LEU A 265 10.25 -12.29 2.48
C LEU A 265 9.70 -11.17 1.59
N ASN A 266 10.25 -11.03 0.39
CA ASN A 266 9.79 -10.05 -0.57
C ASN A 266 8.88 -10.73 -1.59
N VAL A 267 7.65 -10.22 -1.71
CA VAL A 267 6.67 -10.67 -2.71
C VAL A 267 6.44 -9.53 -3.68
N ALA A 268 6.71 -9.77 -4.95
CA ALA A 268 6.56 -8.77 -6.00
C ALA A 268 5.26 -9.05 -6.77
N ILE A 269 4.32 -8.10 -6.73
CA ILE A 269 3.06 -8.19 -7.50
C ILE A 269 3.00 -6.97 -8.41
N GLY A 270 2.95 -7.22 -9.72
CA GLY A 270 2.88 -6.16 -10.72
C GLY A 270 1.48 -5.62 -10.91
N ALA A 271 1.38 -4.45 -11.53
CA ALA A 271 0.12 -3.89 -11.98
C ALA A 271 -0.46 -4.70 -13.16
N VAL A 272 -1.73 -5.12 -13.06
CA VAL A 272 -2.41 -5.91 -14.08
C VAL A 272 -3.70 -5.22 -14.50
N ASN A 273 -3.58 -4.24 -15.38
CA ASN A 273 -4.71 -3.49 -15.94
C ASN A 273 -4.58 -3.35 -17.46
N SER A 274 -5.64 -2.91 -18.13
CA SER A 274 -5.71 -2.75 -19.58
C SER A 274 -4.58 -1.86 -20.13
N LYS A 275 -4.12 -0.88 -19.36
CA LYS A 275 -3.00 -0.01 -19.75
C LYS A 275 -1.65 -0.70 -19.63
N THR A 276 -1.38 -1.43 -18.54
CA THR A 276 -0.10 -2.13 -18.31
C THR A 276 0.06 -3.37 -19.18
N LEU A 277 -1.07 -3.98 -19.57
CA LEU A 277 -1.12 -5.10 -20.50
C LEU A 277 -1.17 -4.67 -21.98
N GLY A 278 -1.08 -3.37 -22.28
CA GLY A 278 -1.10 -2.86 -23.65
C GLY A 278 -2.43 -3.07 -24.39
N LEU A 279 -3.53 -3.29 -23.65
CA LEU A 279 -4.86 -3.54 -24.20
C LEU A 279 -5.64 -2.27 -24.54
N ASN A 280 -5.16 -1.11 -24.08
CA ASN A 280 -5.81 0.17 -24.31
C ASN A 280 -5.74 0.57 -25.79
N ASN A 281 -6.82 1.17 -26.31
CA ASN A 281 -6.95 1.64 -27.70
C ASN A 281 -6.93 0.54 -28.79
N LEU A 282 -7.11 -0.74 -28.45
CA LEU A 282 -7.26 -1.81 -29.43
C LEU A 282 -8.70 -1.83 -30.01
N ASP A 283 -8.82 -1.64 -31.32
CA ASP A 283 -10.08 -1.73 -32.06
C ASP A 283 -10.01 -2.87 -33.07
N LEU A 284 -10.71 -3.97 -32.79
CA LEU A 284 -10.71 -5.16 -33.65
C LEU A 284 -11.35 -4.91 -35.03
N THR A 285 -12.09 -3.82 -35.21
CA THR A 285 -12.74 -3.47 -36.48
C THR A 285 -11.81 -2.70 -37.43
N ARG A 286 -10.67 -2.20 -36.93
CA ARG A 286 -9.72 -1.44 -37.74
C ARG A 286 -9.12 -2.31 -38.85
N VAL A 287 -9.39 -1.95 -40.10
CA VAL A 287 -8.84 -2.62 -41.29
C VAL A 287 -7.37 -2.25 -41.46
N ALA A 288 -6.56 -3.21 -41.92
CA ALA A 288 -5.16 -2.95 -42.25
C ALA A 288 -5.03 -1.95 -43.41
N ASP A 289 -4.07 -1.04 -43.32
CA ASP A 289 -3.65 -0.17 -44.42
C ASP A 289 -2.17 -0.42 -44.73
N PRO A 290 -1.87 -1.38 -45.62
CA PRO A 290 -0.50 -1.72 -45.99
C PRO A 290 0.25 -0.55 -46.64
N ALA A 291 -0.45 0.39 -47.25
CA ALA A 291 0.16 1.54 -47.92
C ALA A 291 0.75 2.54 -46.92
N ASN A 292 0.19 2.59 -45.70
CA ASN A 292 0.64 3.43 -44.60
C ASN A 292 1.33 2.64 -43.47
N GLY A 293 1.58 1.33 -43.65
CA GLY A 293 2.21 0.47 -42.65
C GLY A 293 1.35 0.21 -41.40
N ILE A 294 0.03 0.39 -41.50
CA ILE A 294 -0.91 0.20 -40.40
C ILE A 294 -1.41 -1.24 -40.42
N GLU A 295 -1.15 -2.00 -39.35
CA GLU A 295 -1.66 -3.37 -39.22
C GLU A 295 -3.16 -3.38 -38.86
N SER A 296 -3.85 -4.48 -39.17
CA SER A 296 -5.23 -4.70 -38.70
C SER A 296 -5.28 -4.56 -37.18
N GLY A 297 -6.35 -3.98 -36.64
CA GLY A 297 -6.51 -3.89 -35.18
C GLY A 297 -6.58 -5.25 -34.50
N ALA A 298 -7.06 -6.27 -35.21
CA ALA A 298 -6.98 -7.65 -34.75
C ALA A 298 -5.54 -8.20 -34.70
N SER A 299 -4.67 -7.78 -35.62
CA SER A 299 -3.24 -8.14 -35.60
C SER A 299 -2.50 -7.44 -34.46
N GLU A 300 -2.81 -6.16 -34.21
CA GLU A 300 -2.24 -5.41 -33.09
C GLU A 300 -2.69 -6.01 -31.75
N ALA A 301 -3.95 -6.43 -31.63
CA ALA A 301 -4.47 -7.08 -30.43
C ALA A 301 -3.82 -8.46 -30.17
N ILE A 302 -3.61 -9.27 -31.20
CA ILE A 302 -2.89 -10.54 -31.07
C ILE A 302 -1.46 -10.30 -30.56
N LYS A 303 -0.76 -9.30 -31.13
CA LYS A 303 0.60 -8.96 -30.70
C LYS A 303 0.65 -8.49 -29.26
N ALA A 304 -0.28 -7.63 -28.84
CA ALA A 304 -0.38 -7.15 -27.46
C ALA A 304 -0.67 -8.29 -26.45
N LEU A 305 -1.43 -9.30 -26.87
CA LEU A 305 -1.76 -10.47 -26.04
C LEU A 305 -0.69 -11.58 -26.04
N ASP A 306 0.30 -11.50 -26.94
CA ASP A 306 1.41 -12.46 -27.03
C ASP A 306 2.70 -12.00 -26.32
N THR A 307 2.77 -10.74 -25.89
CA THR A 307 3.89 -10.14 -25.14
C THR A 307 3.70 -10.23 -23.64
#